data_AF-A0A956WTN1-F1
#
_entry.id   AF-A0A956WTN1-F1
#
_cell.length_a   1.000
_cell.length_b   1.000
_cell.length_c   1.000
_cell.angle_alpha   90.00
_cell.angle_beta   90.00
_cell.angle_gamma   90.00
#
_symmetry.space_group_name_H-M   'P 1'
#
loop_
_entity.id
_entity.type
_entity.pdbx_description
1 polymer ?
#
loop_
_entity_poly.entity_id
_entity_poly.type
_entity_poly.pdbx_seq_one_letter_code
_entity_poly.pdbx_strand_id
1 'polypeptide(L)'
;MMATPEDKRQPRQARELARRFGLLTQAQAAAGWAVIIILGALLGVIYLNQISKVATIGRRVQREQAQLDEIKRQNADLELLIAEAQALDRLEDEARRLGFVPSTPDDTDYIAIPNYPSEPAPERDQEPGFVEQPETPESMWEAIVLTIRDLGIDLTRGEANE
;
A
#
# COMPACT_ATOMS: atom_id res chain seq x y z
N MET A 1 17.70 9.39 -100.74
CA MET A 1 16.78 9.04 -99.64
C MET A 1 17.58 8.24 -98.62
N MET A 2 17.59 8.70 -97.36
CA MET A 2 18.54 8.36 -96.29
C MET A 2 18.68 6.87 -95.98
N ALA A 3 19.93 6.43 -95.80
CA ALA A 3 20.28 5.23 -95.04
C ALA A 3 20.56 5.64 -93.58
N THR A 4 19.76 5.15 -92.64
CA THR A 4 20.03 5.23 -91.20
C THR A 4 20.70 3.93 -90.75
N PRO A 5 21.89 3.98 -90.11
CA PRO A 5 22.50 2.79 -89.55
C PRO A 5 21.93 2.48 -88.16
N GLU A 6 21.97 1.20 -87.82
CA GLU A 6 21.48 0.57 -86.60
C GLU A 6 22.00 1.19 -85.29
N ASP A 7 21.11 1.46 -84.34
CA ASP A 7 21.44 1.70 -82.94
C ASP A 7 21.27 0.40 -82.12
N LYS A 8 22.34 -0.39 -82.05
CA LYS A 8 22.46 -1.58 -81.18
C LYS A 8 23.49 -1.33 -80.08
N ARG A 9 23.24 -0.38 -79.16
CA ARG A 9 24.20 -0.12 -78.06
C ARG A 9 23.61 0.21 -76.69
N GLN A 10 22.55 -0.44 -76.19
CA GLN A 10 22.07 -0.12 -74.81
C GLN A 10 21.74 -1.23 -73.79
N PRO A 11 22.23 -2.49 -73.86
CA PRO A 11 22.02 -3.43 -72.75
C PRO A 11 23.04 -3.33 -71.60
N ARG A 12 24.13 -2.56 -71.75
CA ARG A 12 25.22 -2.48 -70.74
C ARG A 12 25.07 -1.32 -69.76
N GLN A 13 24.59 -0.16 -70.22
CA GLN A 13 24.44 1.05 -69.39
C GLN A 13 23.29 0.92 -68.37
N ALA A 14 22.20 0.23 -68.72
CA ALA A 14 21.07 0.00 -67.82
C ALA A 14 21.45 -0.81 -66.55
N ARG A 15 22.47 -1.67 -66.65
CA ARG A 15 22.92 -2.53 -65.53
C ARG A 15 23.74 -1.74 -64.49
N GLU A 16 24.40 -0.67 -64.89
CA GLU A 16 25.25 0.12 -63.99
C GLU A 16 24.42 1.05 -63.09
N LEU A 17 23.32 1.60 -63.62
CA LEU A 17 22.38 2.42 -62.83
C LEU A 17 21.68 1.57 -61.76
N ALA A 18 21.22 0.37 -62.11
CA ALA A 18 20.54 -0.53 -61.17
C ALA A 18 21.40 -0.92 -59.96
N ARG A 19 22.73 -1.08 -60.14
CA ARG A 19 23.66 -1.39 -59.05
C ARG A 19 23.79 -0.27 -58.04
N ARG A 20 23.77 1.00 -58.48
CA ARG A 20 23.88 2.16 -57.59
C ARG A 20 22.63 2.33 -56.72
N PHE A 21 21.45 2.08 -57.28
CA PHE A 21 20.21 2.10 -56.51
C PHE A 21 20.13 0.97 -55.48
N GLY A 22 20.60 -0.23 -55.83
CA GLY A 22 20.65 -1.37 -54.89
C GLY A 22 21.54 -1.16 -53.67
N LEU A 23 22.65 -0.42 -53.81
CA LEU A 23 23.56 -0.13 -52.70
C LEU A 23 22.97 0.88 -51.70
N LEU A 24 22.24 1.88 -52.20
CA LEU A 24 21.58 2.89 -51.36
C LEU A 24 20.41 2.29 -50.58
N THR A 25 19.61 1.42 -51.23
CA THR A 25 18.52 0.72 -50.55
C THR A 25 19.03 -0.32 -49.56
N GLN A 26 20.13 -1.01 -49.87
CA GLN A 26 20.77 -1.94 -48.93
C GLN A 26 21.37 -1.23 -47.72
N ALA A 27 21.99 -0.06 -47.90
CA ALA A 27 22.51 0.76 -46.80
C ALA A 27 21.38 1.33 -45.93
N GLN A 28 20.26 1.77 -46.53
CA GLN A 28 19.07 2.22 -45.79
C GLN A 28 18.42 1.08 -45.01
N ALA A 29 18.30 -0.11 -45.60
CA ALA A 29 17.76 -1.28 -44.91
C ALA A 29 18.65 -1.71 -43.74
N ALA A 30 19.98 -1.70 -43.91
CA ALA A 30 20.94 -1.99 -42.86
C ALA A 30 20.85 -0.97 -41.70
N ALA A 31 20.70 0.32 -42.01
CA ALA A 31 20.50 1.36 -41.00
C ALA A 31 19.18 1.17 -40.23
N GLY A 32 18.08 0.83 -40.92
CA GLY A 32 16.80 0.52 -40.28
C GLY A 32 16.90 -0.66 -39.30
N TRP A 33 17.56 -1.74 -39.71
CA TRP A 33 17.81 -2.89 -38.83
C TRP A 33 18.69 -2.54 -37.63
N ALA A 34 19.73 -1.72 -37.82
CA ALA A 34 20.57 -1.26 -36.73
C ALA A 34 19.77 -0.47 -35.67
N VAL A 35 18.86 0.41 -36.12
CA VAL A 35 17.98 1.18 -35.22
C VAL A 35 17.05 0.24 -34.43
N ILE A 36 16.46 -0.75 -35.08
CA ILE A 36 15.59 -1.75 -34.40
C ILE A 36 16.36 -2.52 -33.34
N ILE A 37 17.58 -2.97 -33.65
CA ILE A 37 18.44 -3.69 -32.71
C ILE A 37 18.80 -2.81 -31.51
N ILE A 38 19.15 -1.54 -31.75
CA ILE A 38 19.48 -0.58 -30.69
C ILE A 38 18.27 -0.33 -29.79
N LEU A 39 17.08 -0.13 -30.37
CA LEU A 39 15.84 0.04 -29.62
C LEU A 39 15.50 -1.22 -28.79
N GLY A 40 15.64 -2.41 -29.37
CA GLY A 40 15.44 -3.67 -28.67
C GLY A 40 16.42 -3.87 -27.52
N ALA A 41 17.69 -3.51 -27.71
CA ALA A 41 18.71 -3.55 -26.65
C ALA A 41 18.41 -2.54 -25.53
N LEU A 42 18.00 -1.32 -25.86
CA LEU A 42 17.58 -0.30 -24.88
C LEU A 42 16.39 -0.77 -24.05
N LEU A 43 15.35 -1.31 -24.70
CA LEU A 43 14.20 -1.90 -24.03
C LEU A 43 14.62 -3.07 -23.12
N GLY A 44 15.52 -3.94 -23.60
CA GLY A 44 16.09 -5.03 -22.82
C GLY A 44 16.82 -4.54 -21.57
N VAL A 45 17.66 -3.52 -21.69
CA VAL A 45 18.39 -2.91 -20.56
C VAL A 45 17.43 -2.28 -19.55
N ILE A 46 16.42 -1.54 -20.01
CA ILE A 46 15.40 -0.92 -19.15
C ILE A 46 14.61 -2.01 -18.40
N TYR A 47 14.20 -3.06 -19.12
CA TYR A 47 13.45 -4.18 -18.56
C TYR A 47 14.26 -4.93 -17.50
N LEU A 48 15.54 -5.20 -17.78
CA LEU A 48 16.44 -5.88 -16.83
C LEU A 48 16.72 -5.03 -15.58
N ASN A 49 16.83 -3.70 -15.74
CA ASN A 49 16.99 -2.77 -14.62
C ASN A 49 15.73 -2.68 -13.73
N GLN A 50 14.53 -2.82 -14.29
CA GLN A 50 13.29 -2.84 -13.49
C GLN A 50 13.23 -4.05 -12.55
N ILE A 51 13.66 -5.23 -13.00
CA ILE A 51 13.63 -6.46 -12.20
C ILE A 51 14.51 -6.35 -10.94
N SER A 52 15.62 -5.62 -11.01
CA SER A 52 16.55 -5.47 -9.88
C SER A 52 15.95 -4.69 -8.69
N LYS A 53 14.97 -3.82 -8.91
CA LYS A 53 14.32 -3.05 -7.84
C LYS A 53 13.30 -3.89 -7.06
N VAL A 54 12.66 -4.86 -7.71
CA VAL A 54 11.64 -5.71 -7.07
C VAL A 54 12.24 -6.64 -6.01
N ALA A 55 13.42 -7.21 -6.27
CA ALA A 55 14.08 -8.11 -5.31
C ALA A 55 14.53 -7.40 -4.02
N THR A 56 15.02 -6.16 -4.13
CA THR A 56 15.50 -5.39 -2.98
C THR A 56 14.35 -4.80 -2.16
N ILE A 57 13.32 -4.29 -2.82
CA ILE A 57 12.12 -3.75 -2.15
C ILE A 57 11.34 -4.90 -1.50
N GLY A 58 11.14 -6.03 -2.19
CA GLY A 58 10.46 -7.20 -1.63
C GLY A 58 11.15 -7.76 -0.39
N ARG A 59 12.48 -7.84 -0.38
CA ARG A 59 13.23 -8.28 0.81
C ARG A 59 13.13 -7.29 1.98
N ARG A 60 13.01 -5.98 1.69
CA ARG A 60 12.79 -5.00 2.75
C ARG A 60 11.39 -5.17 3.34
N VAL A 61 10.36 -5.24 2.50
CA VAL A 61 8.97 -5.46 2.95
C VAL A 61 8.85 -6.73 3.79
N GLN A 62 9.44 -7.85 3.35
CA GLN A 62 9.43 -9.10 4.12
C GLN A 62 10.12 -8.97 5.49
N ARG A 63 11.21 -8.20 5.58
CA ARG A 63 11.89 -7.95 6.86
C ARG A 63 11.04 -7.09 7.80
N GLU A 64 10.44 -6.02 7.30
CA GLU A 64 9.56 -5.16 8.10
C GLU A 64 8.32 -5.93 8.58
N GLN A 65 7.73 -6.77 7.72
CA GLN A 65 6.59 -7.63 8.10
C GLN A 65 6.97 -8.63 9.19
N ALA A 66 8.13 -9.29 9.07
CA ALA A 66 8.60 -10.21 10.10
C ALA A 66 8.85 -9.52 11.44
N GLN A 67 9.38 -8.28 11.43
CA GLN A 67 9.54 -7.48 12.65
C GLN A 67 8.21 -7.08 13.27
N LEU A 68 7.24 -6.68 12.45
CA LEU A 68 5.91 -6.32 12.89
C LEU A 68 5.19 -7.52 13.53
N ASP A 69 5.29 -8.69 12.93
CA ASP A 69 4.69 -9.92 13.47
C ASP A 69 5.33 -10.33 14.80
N GLU A 70 6.65 -10.17 14.93
CA GLU A 70 7.37 -10.42 16.18
C GLU A 70 6.91 -9.46 17.29
N ILE A 71 6.82 -8.16 17.00
CA ILE A 71 6.34 -7.16 17.97
C ILE A 71 4.89 -7.44 18.39
N LYS A 72 4.03 -7.84 17.46
CA LYS A 72 2.64 -8.19 17.77
C LYS A 72 2.54 -9.37 18.72
N ARG A 73 3.37 -10.40 18.53
CA ARG A 73 3.44 -11.56 19.43
C ARG A 73 3.89 -11.14 20.82
N GLN A 74 4.95 -10.35 20.91
CA GLN A 74 5.44 -9.83 22.19
C GLN A 74 4.38 -9.00 22.92
N ASN A 75 3.59 -8.20 22.18
CA ASN A 75 2.51 -7.43 22.76
C ASN A 75 1.39 -8.33 23.30
N ALA A 76 0.95 -9.32 22.53
CA ALA A 76 -0.06 -10.28 22.98
C ALA A 76 0.39 -11.07 24.23
N ASP A 77 1.67 -11.45 24.30
CA ASP A 77 2.23 -12.11 25.49
C ASP A 77 2.22 -11.17 26.71
N LEU A 78 2.55 -9.88 26.51
CA LEU A 78 2.49 -8.88 27.57
C LEU A 78 1.06 -8.60 28.04
N GLU A 79 0.10 -8.51 27.12
CA GLU A 79 -1.32 -8.36 27.45
C GLU A 79 -1.82 -9.54 28.29
N LEU A 80 -1.41 -10.76 27.95
CA LEU A 80 -1.71 -11.95 28.75
C LEU A 80 -1.13 -11.84 30.16
N LEU A 81 0.14 -11.44 30.29
CA LEU A 81 0.78 -11.27 31.60
C LEU A 81 0.10 -10.18 32.45
N ILE A 82 -0.34 -9.08 31.83
CA ILE A 82 -1.10 -8.03 32.50
C ILE A 82 -2.43 -8.59 32.98
N ALA A 83 -3.16 -9.32 32.13
CA ALA A 83 -4.42 -9.94 32.50
C ALA A 83 -4.24 -10.93 33.66
N GLU A 84 -3.18 -11.74 33.65
CA GLU A 84 -2.85 -12.65 34.76
C GLU A 84 -2.46 -11.91 36.05
N ALA A 85 -1.77 -10.77 35.94
CA ALA A 85 -1.40 -9.96 37.10
C ALA A 85 -2.60 -9.22 37.70
N GLN A 86 -3.55 -8.79 36.85
CA GLN A 86 -4.79 -8.13 37.24
C GLN A 86 -5.92 -9.12 37.59
N ALA A 87 -5.72 -10.41 37.35
CA ALA A 87 -6.71 -11.43 37.64
C ALA A 87 -7.13 -11.34 39.11
N LEU A 88 -8.43 -11.11 39.32
CA LEU A 88 -9.04 -10.96 40.64
C LEU A 88 -8.71 -12.17 41.52
N ASP A 89 -8.66 -13.37 40.94
CA ASP A 89 -8.28 -14.62 41.62
C ASP A 89 -6.90 -14.54 42.28
N ARG A 90 -5.91 -13.96 41.59
CA ARG A 90 -4.55 -13.79 42.13
C ARG A 90 -4.53 -12.79 43.27
N LEU A 91 -5.28 -11.70 43.12
CA LEU A 91 -5.41 -10.66 44.16
C LEU A 91 -6.11 -11.22 45.40
N GLU A 92 -7.18 -11.99 45.22
CA GLU A 92 -7.88 -12.68 46.32
C GLU A 92 -6.98 -13.70 47.02
N ASP A 93 -6.21 -14.49 46.27
CA ASP A 93 -5.30 -15.47 46.83
C ASP A 93 -4.19 -14.82 47.65
N GLU A 94 -3.63 -13.71 47.17
CA GLU A 94 -2.64 -12.94 47.93
C GLU A 94 -3.27 -12.28 49.16
N ALA A 95 -4.47 -11.72 49.04
CA ALA A 95 -5.21 -11.15 50.17
C ALA A 95 -5.46 -12.22 51.26
N ARG A 96 -5.89 -13.42 50.86
CA ARG A 96 -6.04 -14.58 51.77
C ARG A 96 -4.70 -14.97 52.41
N ARG A 97 -3.59 -15.01 51.66
CA ARG A 97 -2.24 -15.29 52.20
C ARG A 97 -1.79 -14.26 53.23
N LEU A 98 -2.13 -12.99 53.03
CA LEU A 98 -1.82 -11.89 53.95
C LEU A 98 -2.77 -11.85 55.17
N GLY A 99 -3.75 -12.75 55.23
CA GLY A 99 -4.69 -12.86 56.34
C GLY A 99 -5.89 -11.92 56.24
N PHE A 100 -6.12 -11.29 55.09
CA PHE A 100 -7.36 -10.56 54.84
C PHE A 100 -8.53 -11.53 54.71
N VAL A 101 -9.69 -11.08 55.16
CA VAL A 101 -10.98 -11.78 55.05
C VAL A 101 -11.99 -10.86 54.35
N PRO A 102 -12.99 -11.42 53.65
CA PRO A 102 -14.06 -10.62 53.08
C PRO A 102 -14.75 -9.78 54.17
N SER A 103 -14.84 -8.47 53.99
CA SER A 103 -15.53 -7.59 54.93
C SER A 103 -17.02 -7.87 54.93
N THR A 104 -17.60 -7.98 56.13
CA THR A 104 -19.05 -8.03 56.31
C THR A 104 -19.61 -6.62 56.53
N PRO A 105 -20.93 -6.40 56.38
CA PRO A 105 -21.54 -5.11 56.69
C PRO A 105 -21.27 -4.62 58.11
N ASP A 106 -21.07 -5.54 59.06
CA ASP A 106 -20.76 -5.23 60.46
C ASP A 106 -19.29 -4.76 60.65
N ASP A 107 -18.41 -5.04 59.69
CA ASP A 107 -17.01 -4.61 59.68
C ASP A 107 -16.80 -3.24 59.00
N THR A 108 -17.88 -2.64 58.45
CA THR A 108 -17.80 -1.42 57.65
C THR A 108 -18.42 -0.24 58.39
N ASP A 109 -17.59 0.72 58.79
CA ASP A 109 -18.05 1.95 59.44
C ASP A 109 -18.15 3.10 58.42
N TYR A 110 -19.35 3.69 58.30
CA TYR A 110 -19.63 4.75 57.33
C TYR A 110 -19.54 6.11 58.01
N ILE A 111 -18.53 6.90 57.62
CA ILE A 111 -18.36 8.27 58.11
C ILE A 111 -19.02 9.22 57.12
N ALA A 112 -20.12 9.86 57.52
CA ALA A 112 -20.73 10.95 56.74
C ALA A 112 -19.88 12.22 56.88
N ILE A 113 -19.19 12.60 55.81
CA ILE A 113 -18.37 13.82 55.77
C ILE A 113 -19.28 15.02 55.48
N PRO A 114 -19.47 15.96 56.42
CA PRO A 114 -20.28 17.15 56.16
C PRO A 114 -19.63 18.01 55.08
N ASN A 115 -20.43 18.52 54.14
CA ASN A 115 -19.95 19.33 53.02
C ASN A 115 -18.86 18.65 52.18
N TYR A 116 -18.95 17.33 51.99
CA TYR A 116 -18.10 16.64 51.03
C TYR A 116 -18.26 17.34 49.67
N PRO A 117 -17.16 17.78 49.02
CA PRO A 117 -17.26 18.42 47.72
C PRO A 117 -17.85 17.40 46.76
N SER A 118 -19.11 17.57 46.42
CA SER A 118 -19.68 16.96 45.24
C SER A 118 -18.88 17.57 44.10
N GLU A 119 -17.97 16.79 43.49
CA GLU A 119 -17.64 17.08 42.11
C GLU A 119 -19.01 17.21 41.42
N PRO A 120 -19.30 18.33 40.74
CA PRO A 120 -20.48 18.37 39.90
C PRO A 120 -20.39 17.11 39.08
N ALA A 121 -21.40 16.24 39.20
CA ALA A 121 -21.51 15.07 38.35
C ALA A 121 -21.13 15.60 36.97
N PRO A 122 -20.08 15.03 36.32
CA PRO A 122 -19.53 15.59 35.10
C PRO A 122 -20.73 16.03 34.32
N GLU A 123 -20.83 17.34 34.02
CA GLU A 123 -21.96 17.88 33.29
C GLU A 123 -22.21 16.82 32.25
N ARG A 124 -23.36 16.14 32.35
CA ARG A 124 -23.73 15.17 31.34
C ARG A 124 -23.93 16.09 30.16
N ASP A 125 -22.83 16.38 29.48
CA ASP A 125 -22.74 17.01 28.20
C ASP A 125 -23.49 16.03 27.33
N GLN A 126 -24.81 16.22 27.35
CA GLN A 126 -25.80 15.22 27.01
C GLN A 126 -25.79 13.99 27.98
N GLU A 127 -26.96 13.45 28.36
CA GLU A 127 -27.07 11.98 28.38
C GLU A 127 -26.34 11.49 27.14
N PRO A 128 -25.40 10.53 27.13
CA PRO A 128 -24.66 10.18 25.91
C PRO A 128 -25.68 10.06 24.79
N GLY A 129 -25.76 11.11 23.96
CA GLY A 129 -27.05 11.51 23.44
C GLY A 129 -27.26 10.61 22.29
N PHE A 130 -27.85 9.43 22.55
CA PHE A 130 -27.67 8.24 21.75
C PHE A 130 -26.46 8.41 20.86
N VAL A 131 -25.20 8.22 21.33
CA VAL A 131 -24.00 8.38 20.47
C VAL A 131 -24.41 7.83 19.13
N GLU A 132 -24.67 8.73 18.17
CA GLU A 132 -25.55 8.42 17.05
C GLU A 132 -24.80 7.31 16.35
N GLN A 133 -25.27 6.08 16.59
CA GLN A 133 -24.47 4.90 16.34
C GLN A 133 -24.15 5.03 14.87
N PRO A 134 -22.86 5.20 14.51
CA PRO A 134 -22.50 5.80 13.22
C PRO A 134 -23.31 5.07 12.19
N GLU A 135 -24.17 5.82 11.50
CA GLU A 135 -25.29 5.29 10.73
C GLU A 135 -24.78 4.07 9.99
N THR A 136 -25.24 2.88 10.39
CA THR A 136 -24.69 1.64 9.84
C THR A 136 -24.84 1.78 8.33
N PRO A 137 -23.73 1.83 7.56
CA PRO A 137 -23.79 2.24 6.17
C PRO A 137 -24.78 1.32 5.47
N GLU A 138 -25.83 1.89 4.87
CA GLU A 138 -26.93 1.09 4.29
C GLU A 138 -26.41 0.17 3.18
N SER A 139 -25.21 0.49 2.65
CA SER A 139 -24.49 -0.33 1.69
C SER A 139 -23.02 -0.50 2.05
N MET A 140 -22.46 -1.66 1.67
CA MET A 140 -21.01 -1.91 1.72
C MET A 140 -20.18 -0.85 0.96
N TRP A 141 -20.78 -0.18 -0.02
CA TRP A 141 -20.09 0.84 -0.80
C TRP A 141 -19.79 2.11 0.00
N GLU A 142 -20.70 2.54 0.87
CA GLU A 142 -20.47 3.68 1.76
C GLU A 142 -19.41 3.38 2.82
N ALA A 143 -19.40 2.14 3.35
CA ALA A 143 -18.36 1.69 4.27
C ALA A 143 -16.95 1.78 3.64
N ILE A 144 -16.84 1.39 2.37
CA ILE A 144 -15.59 1.46 1.60
C ILE A 144 -15.16 2.94 1.42
N VAL A 145 -16.08 3.82 1.03
CA VAL A 145 -15.78 5.25 0.83
C VAL A 145 -15.32 5.92 2.14
N LEU A 146 -15.98 5.65 3.26
CA LEU A 146 -15.59 6.20 4.57
C LEU A 146 -14.21 5.72 5.02
N THR A 147 -13.91 4.44 4.80
CA THR A 147 -12.59 3.86 5.13
C THR A 147 -11.47 4.48 4.30
N ILE A 148 -11.73 4.77 3.02
CA ILE A 148 -10.74 5.37 2.12
C ILE A 148 -10.52 6.86 2.47
N ARG A 149 -11.57 7.57 2.88
CA ARG A 149 -11.50 8.97 3.31
C ARG A 149 -10.69 9.13 4.59
N ASP A 150 -10.86 8.22 5.55
CA ASP A 150 -10.08 8.17 6.79
C ASP A 150 -8.58 7.90 6.53
N LEU A 151 -8.29 7.16 5.46
CA LEU A 151 -6.93 6.96 4.93
C LEU A 151 -6.32 8.20 4.24
N GLY A 152 -7.04 9.33 4.16
CA GLY A 152 -6.55 10.57 3.56
C GLY A 152 -6.57 10.59 2.03
N ILE A 153 -7.29 9.67 1.39
CA ILE A 153 -7.41 9.57 -0.06
C ILE A 153 -8.77 10.14 -0.46
N ASP A 154 -8.78 11.34 -1.03
CA ASP A 154 -9.99 11.95 -1.56
C ASP A 154 -10.25 11.48 -3.00
N LEU A 155 -11.15 10.51 -3.15
CA LEU A 155 -11.57 9.98 -4.46
C LEU A 155 -12.55 10.90 -5.21
N THR A 156 -13.02 11.99 -4.60
CA THR A 156 -13.98 12.91 -5.25
C THR A 156 -13.32 13.89 -6.22
N ARG A 157 -11.99 13.92 -6.28
CA ARG A 157 -11.21 14.85 -7.12
C ARG A 157 -10.95 14.37 -8.55
N GLY A 158 -11.66 13.32 -8.98
CA GLY A 158 -11.35 12.57 -10.20
C GLY A 158 -12.26 12.78 -11.41
N GLU A 159 -13.29 13.63 -11.36
CA GLU A 159 -14.12 13.92 -12.54
C GLU A 159 -14.59 15.38 -12.55
N ALA A 160 -13.80 16.24 -13.20
CA ALA A 160 -14.28 17.44 -13.88
C ALA A 160 -13.07 18.11 -14.56
N ASN A 161 -12.78 17.68 -15.79
CA ASN A 161 -12.20 18.51 -16.84
C ASN A 161 -12.28 17.69 -18.14
N GLU A 162 -13.46 17.72 -18.75
CA GLU A 162 -13.55 17.81 -20.21
C GLU A 162 -13.30 19.25 -20.66
#